data_AF-A0A2M8CV04-F1
#
_entry.id   AF-A0A2M8CV04-F1
#
_cell.length_a   1.000
_cell.length_b   1.000
_cell.length_c   1.000
_cell.angle_alpha   90.00
_cell.angle_beta   90.00
_cell.angle_gamma   90.00
#
_symmetry.space_group_name_H-M   'P 1'
#
loop_
_entity.id
_entity.type
_entity.pdbx_description
1 polymer ?
#
loop_
_entity_poly.entity_id
_entity_poly.type
_entity_poly.pdbx_seq_one_letter_code
_entity_poly.pdbx_strand_id
1 'polypeptide(L)'
;MFERCDFLLGNGFSIVIIVPETLPEAETYTVSVSDKSIKFRAGYEEIAEMPYQGGEIFERIANNTQIGLVTHKAGDVFPAQISHVAYVEVRRAV
;
A
#
# COMPACT_ATOMS: atom_id res chain seq x y z
N MET A 1 -2.49 -11.34 7.40
CA MET A 1 -2.98 -11.34 6.00
C MET A 1 -4.28 -10.58 6.06
N PHE A 2 -4.39 -9.50 5.30
CA PHE A 2 -5.48 -8.52 5.44
C PHE A 2 -6.30 -8.38 4.16
N GLU A 3 -7.56 -7.98 4.29
CA GLU A 3 -8.51 -7.91 3.18
C GLU A 3 -8.88 -6.48 2.77
N ARG A 4 -8.41 -5.48 3.53
CA ARG A 4 -8.70 -4.06 3.31
C ARG A 4 -7.48 -3.21 3.62
N CYS A 5 -7.37 -2.09 2.92
CA CYS A 5 -6.42 -1.02 3.22
C CYS A 5 -7.09 0.32 2.93
N ASP A 6 -6.66 1.36 3.63
CA ASP A 6 -7.12 2.72 3.41
C ASP A 6 -5.99 3.57 2.81
N PHE A 7 -6.33 4.74 2.28
CA PHE A 7 -5.38 5.63 1.63
C PHE A 7 -5.46 7.02 2.25
N LEU A 8 -4.32 7.58 2.63
CA LEU A 8 -4.21 8.97 3.04
C LEU A 8 -3.63 9.77 1.87
N LEU A 9 -4.46 10.65 1.30
CA LEU A 9 -4.09 11.48 0.16
C LEU A 9 -3.50 12.81 0.63
N GLY A 10 -2.33 13.15 0.10
CA GLY A 10 -1.69 14.44 0.30
C GLY A 10 -1.80 15.34 -0.93
N ASN A 11 -0.95 16.36 -0.99
CA ASN A 11 -0.86 17.24 -2.16
C ASN A 11 -0.17 16.54 -3.34
N GLY A 12 -0.61 16.85 -4.57
CA GLY A 12 0.01 16.32 -5.79
C GLY A 12 -0.08 14.80 -5.89
N PHE A 13 1.06 14.12 -6.02
CA PHE A 13 1.14 12.65 -6.05
C PHE A 13 1.46 12.02 -4.68
N SER A 14 1.45 12.80 -3.59
CA SER A 14 1.68 12.25 -2.26
C SER A 14 0.52 11.37 -1.82
N ILE A 15 0.86 10.15 -1.40
CA ILE A 15 -0.08 9.15 -0.91
C ILE A 15 0.64 8.22 0.07
N VAL A 16 -0.08 7.80 1.11
CA VAL A 16 0.36 6.76 2.06
C VAL A 16 -0.73 5.71 2.15
N ILE A 17 -0.33 4.44 2.23
CA ILE A 17 -1.26 3.32 2.40
C ILE A 17 -1.34 2.95 3.88
N ILE A 18 -2.55 2.86 4.39
CA ILE A 18 -2.83 2.43 5.76
C ILE A 18 -3.24 0.96 5.71
N VAL A 19 -2.49 0.11 6.43
CA VAL A 19 -2.74 -1.33 6.52
C VAL A 19 -3.26 -1.67 7.93
N PRO A 20 -4.32 -2.49 8.05
CA PRO A 20 -5.04 -2.71 9.32
C PRO A 20 -4.33 -3.68 10.26
N GLU A 21 -3.19 -4.24 9.86
CA GLU A 21 -2.45 -5.26 10.61
C GLU A 21 -0.96 -4.94 10.65
N THR A 22 -0.27 -5.57 11.59
CA THR A 22 1.20 -5.61 11.60
C THR A 22 1.68 -6.40 10.38
N LEU A 23 2.58 -5.80 9.60
CA LEU A 23 3.22 -6.50 8.48
C LEU A 23 4.28 -7.48 9.01
N PRO A 24 4.43 -8.66 8.39
CA PRO A 24 5.51 -9.58 8.74
C PRO A 24 6.86 -8.95 8.41
N GLU A 25 7.88 -9.19 9.24
CA GLU A 25 9.22 -8.67 8.99
C GLU A 25 9.79 -9.22 7.67
N ALA A 26 10.29 -8.31 6.84
CA ALA A 26 10.94 -8.64 5.58
C ALA A 26 11.99 -7.58 5.23
N GLU A 27 13.01 -7.99 4.47
CA GLU A 27 14.04 -7.07 3.94
C GLU A 27 13.45 -6.05 2.98
N THR A 28 12.42 -6.43 2.24
CA THR A 28 11.77 -5.58 1.24
C THR A 28 10.26 -5.78 1.23
N TYR A 29 9.52 -4.68 1.13
CA TYR A 29 8.11 -4.70 0.81
C TYR A 29 7.88 -4.24 -0.62
N THR A 30 6.90 -4.83 -1.29
CA THR A 30 6.48 -4.41 -2.63
C THR A 30 4.97 -4.21 -2.66
N VAL A 31 4.55 -3.06 -3.16
CA VAL A 31 3.17 -2.78 -3.52
C VAL A 31 3.08 -2.84 -5.02
N SER A 32 2.34 -3.81 -5.53
CA SER A 32 2.06 -3.89 -6.95
C SER A 32 0.64 -3.46 -7.23
N VAL A 33 0.46 -2.60 -8.23
CA VAL A 33 -0.81 -1.92 -8.45
C VAL A 33 -1.23 -2.01 -9.91
N SER A 34 -2.53 -2.23 -10.14
CA SER A 34 -3.21 -2.06 -11.41
C SER A 34 -4.33 -1.04 -11.26
N ASP A 35 -5.11 -0.79 -12.30
CA ASP A 35 -6.33 0.04 -12.23
C ASP A 35 -7.45 -0.60 -11.39
N LYS A 36 -7.39 -1.92 -11.13
CA LYS A 36 -8.46 -2.70 -10.48
C LYS A 36 -8.07 -3.28 -9.13
N SER A 37 -6.81 -3.67 -8.95
CA SER A 37 -6.33 -4.36 -7.75
C SER A 37 -5.00 -3.81 -7.25
N ILE A 38 -4.79 -3.99 -5.95
CA ILE A 38 -3.53 -3.72 -5.27
C ILE A 38 -3.09 -4.99 -4.55
N LYS A 39 -1.80 -5.31 -4.66
CA LYS A 39 -1.16 -6.50 -4.08
C LYS A 39 0.03 -6.10 -3.24
N PHE A 40 0.16 -6.71 -2.07
CA PHE A 40 1.23 -6.47 -1.12
C PHE A 40 2.08 -7.73 -0.99
N ARG A 41 3.41 -7.56 -1.02
CA ARG A 41 4.38 -8.62 -0.77
C ARG A 41 5.39 -8.21 0.28
N ALA A 42 5.79 -9.17 1.09
CA ALA A 42 6.89 -9.09 2.04
C ALA A 42 7.96 -10.12 1.62
N GLY A 43 9.06 -9.66 1.03
CA GLY A 43 10.00 -10.53 0.33
C GLY A 43 9.31 -11.30 -0.81
N TYR A 44 9.29 -12.63 -0.71
CA TYR A 44 8.65 -13.52 -1.68
C TYR A 44 7.21 -13.89 -1.32
N GLU A 45 6.73 -13.51 -0.12
CA GLU A 45 5.41 -13.87 0.36
C GLU A 45 4.38 -12.82 -0.08
N GLU A 46 3.29 -13.29 -0.69
CA GLU A 46 2.11 -12.47 -0.92
C GLU A 46 1.26 -12.43 0.35
N ILE A 47 1.08 -11.23 0.90
CA ILE A 47 0.44 -11.04 2.21
C ILE A 47 -0.97 -10.47 2.10
N ALA A 48 -1.32 -9.89 0.95
CA ALA A 48 -2.67 -9.42 0.63
C ALA A 48 -2.81 -9.10 -0.87
N GLU A 49 -3.98 -9.38 -1.43
CA GLU A 49 -4.44 -8.84 -2.71
C GLU A 49 -5.92 -8.47 -2.57
N MET A 50 -6.28 -7.26 -3.00
CA MET A 50 -7.64 -6.78 -2.88
C MET A 50 -8.02 -5.87 -4.05
N PRO A 51 -9.30 -5.81 -4.42
CA PRO A 51 -9.80 -4.75 -5.27
C PRO A 51 -9.76 -3.42 -4.52
N TYR A 52 -9.60 -2.32 -5.25
CA TYR A 52 -9.67 -0.97 -4.70
C TYR A 52 -10.30 -0.02 -5.71
N GLN A 53 -10.64 1.18 -5.26
CA GLN A 53 -11.09 2.24 -6.14
C GLN A 53 -9.85 2.82 -6.83
N GLY A 54 -9.58 2.40 -8.07
CA GLY A 54 -8.44 2.87 -8.87
C GLY A 54 -8.49 4.37 -9.19
N GLY A 55 -8.34 4.74 -10.46
CA GLY A 55 -8.41 6.15 -10.89
C GLY A 55 -7.32 7.02 -10.23
N GLU A 56 -7.71 8.02 -9.43
CA GLU A 56 -6.77 8.91 -8.77
C GLU A 56 -5.77 8.16 -7.86
N ILE A 57 -6.24 7.12 -7.16
CA ILE A 57 -5.36 6.34 -6.28
C ILE A 57 -4.30 5.61 -7.11
N PHE A 58 -4.71 5.01 -8.24
CA PHE A 58 -3.79 4.37 -9.18
C PHE A 58 -2.74 5.36 -9.68
N GLU A 59 -3.17 6.52 -10.19
CA GLU A 59 -2.29 7.54 -10.74
C GLU A 59 -1.26 8.01 -9.70
N ARG A 60 -1.70 8.26 -8.46
CA ARG A 60 -0.80 8.67 -7.38
C ARG A 60 0.22 7.59 -7.05
N ILE A 61 -0.20 6.33 -6.88
CA ILE A 61 0.74 5.24 -6.59
C ILE A 61 1.72 5.04 -7.75
N ALA A 62 1.22 5.00 -9.00
CA ALA A 62 2.01 4.74 -10.19
C ALA A 62 3.07 5.81 -10.50
N ASN A 63 2.88 7.04 -10.00
CA ASN A 63 3.87 8.13 -10.13
C ASN A 63 4.98 8.10 -9.06
N ASN A 64 4.98 7.12 -8.15
CA ASN A 64 6.00 6.98 -7.12
C ASN A 64 6.80 5.69 -7.34
N THR A 65 8.11 5.74 -7.10
CA THR A 65 8.97 4.53 -7.09
C THR A 65 8.87 3.76 -5.78
N GLN A 66 8.54 4.48 -4.69
CA GLN A 66 8.35 3.94 -3.36
C GLN A 66 7.17 4.62 -2.68
N ILE A 67 6.49 3.89 -1.80
CA ILE A 67 5.32 4.39 -1.07
C ILE A 67 5.42 4.04 0.42
N GLY A 68 4.95 4.94 1.27
CA GLY A 68 4.85 4.71 2.70
C GLY A 68 3.69 3.77 3.03
N LEU A 69 3.96 2.80 3.91
CA LEU A 69 2.98 1.95 4.56
C LEU A 69 2.87 2.34 6.04
N VAL A 70 1.65 2.54 6.50
CA VAL A 70 1.33 2.86 7.89
C VAL A 70 0.49 1.74 8.45
N THR A 71 1.02 1.05 9.47
CA THR A 71 0.27 0.03 10.20
C THR A 71 -0.63 0.71 11.22
N HIS A 72 -1.95 0.57 11.11
CA HIS A 72 -2.90 1.17 12.03
C HIS A 72 -4.08 0.24 12.25
N LYS A 73 -4.27 -0.23 13.49
CA LYS A 73 -5.45 -1.04 13.85
C LYS A 73 -6.61 -0.11 14.20
N ALA A 74 -7.82 -0.50 13.79
CA ALA A 74 -9.02 0.26 14.10
C ALA A 74 -9.19 0.43 15.62
N GLY A 75 -9.38 1.68 16.06
CA GLY A 75 -9.49 2.04 17.48
C GLY A 75 -8.18 2.53 18.13
N ASP A 76 -7.03 2.31 17.48
CA ASP A 76 -5.75 2.83 17.97
C ASP A 76 -5.55 4.30 17.58
N VAL A 77 -4.63 4.97 18.29
CA VAL A 77 -4.16 6.31 17.89
C VAL A 77 -3.44 6.20 16.56
N PHE A 78 -3.78 7.08 15.62
CA PHE A 78 -3.10 7.11 14.32
C PHE A 78 -1.61 7.43 14.50
N PRO A 79 -0.69 6.64 13.93
CA PRO A 79 0.74 6.81 14.18
C PRO A 79 1.28 8.08 13.52
N ALA A 80 2.28 8.68 14.16
CA ALA A 80 2.92 9.92 13.68
C ALA A 80 3.95 9.68 12.56
N GLN A 81 4.28 8.42 12.26
CA GLN A 81 5.36 8.06 11.34
C GLN A 81 4.95 6.93 10.40
N ILE A 82 5.61 6.88 9.25
CA ILE A 82 5.52 5.76 8.29
C ILE A 82 6.19 4.55 8.93
N SER A 83 5.48 3.43 8.99
CA SER A 83 5.99 2.19 9.59
C SER A 83 6.99 1.48 8.67
N HIS A 84 6.69 1.44 7.36
CA HIS A 84 7.52 0.76 6.37
C HIS A 84 7.49 1.51 5.04
N VAL A 85 8.49 1.28 4.19
CA VAL A 85 8.51 1.77 2.81
C VAL A 85 8.47 0.57 1.87
N ALA A 86 7.61 0.62 0.87
CA ALA A 86 7.47 -0.41 -0.14
C ALA A 86 7.84 0.10 -1.53
N TYR A 87 8.48 -0.74 -2.34
CA TYR A 87 8.69 -0.47 -3.76
C TYR A 87 7.38 -0.57 -4.52
N VAL A 88 7.20 0.29 -5.52
CA VAL A 88 6.01 0.26 -6.38
C VAL A 88 6.30 -0.54 -7.65
N GLU A 89 5.39 -1.46 -7.98
CA GLU A 89 5.41 -2.22 -9.24
C GLU A 89 4.07 -1.99 -9.98
N VAL A 90 4.11 -1.22 -11.07
CA VAL A 90 2.92 -0.97 -11.87
C VAL A 90 2.69 -2.13 -12.84
N ARG A 91 1.50 -2.73 -12.78
CA ARG A 91 1.09 -3.84 -13.66
C ARG A 91 0.08 -3.34 -14.69
N ARG A 92 0.12 -3.93 -15.88
CA ARG A 92 -0.97 -3.77 -16.86
C ARG A 92 -2.13 -4.66 -16.46
N ALA A 93 -3.36 -4.15 -16.54
CA ALA A 93 -4.54 -5.00 -16.51
C ALA A 93 -4.45 -5.97 -17.68
N VAL A 94 -4.51 -7.27 -17.39
CA VAL A 94 -4.63 -8.34 -18.39
C VAL A 94 -6.10 -8.68 -18.53
#